data_AF-A0A7Y3N832-F1
#
_entry.id   AF-A0A7Y3N832-F1
#
_cell.length_a   1.000
_cell.length_b   1.000
_cell.length_c   1.000
_cell.angle_alpha   90.00
_cell.angle_beta   90.00
_cell.angle_gamma   90.00
#
_symmetry.space_group_name_H-M   'P 1'
#
loop_
_entity.id
_entity.type
_entity.pdbx_description
1 polymer ?
#
loop_
_entity_poly.entity_id
_entity_poly.type
_entity_poly.pdbx_seq_one_letter_code
_entity_poly.pdbx_strand_id
1 'polypeptide(L)' 'MIMGLGTDLVQISRIERVQGRFPQRFARRILTQHELVEWLEHKHPERFLARRFAVKEAASKALGTGFREGL' A
#
# COMPACT_ATOMS: atom_id res chain seq x y z
N MET A 1 -13.88 21.15 10.84
CA MET A 1 -14.76 19.96 10.92
C MET A 1 -13.99 18.78 10.33
N ILE A 2 -13.96 17.63 11.00
CA ILE A 2 -13.28 16.42 10.50
C ILE A 2 -14.25 15.70 9.55
N MET A 3 -13.80 15.38 8.33
CA MET A 3 -14.61 14.73 7.28
C MET A 3 -14.74 13.22 7.51
N GLY A 4 -13.72 12.59 8.07
CA GLY A 4 -13.69 11.16 8.36
C GLY A 4 -12.35 10.75 8.97
N LEU A 5 -12.30 9.53 9.54
CA LEU A 5 -11.11 8.94 10.15
C LEU A 5 -10.93 7.53 9.59
N GLY A 6 -9.68 7.13 9.34
CA GLY A 6 -9.36 5.80 8.89
C GLY A 6 -8.06 5.30 9.49
N THR A 7 -8.02 4.00 9.78
CA THR A 7 -6.86 3.31 10.31
C THR A 7 -6.72 1.95 9.63
N ASP A 8 -5.48 1.49 9.47
CA ASP A 8 -5.19 0.17 8.94
C ASP A 8 -3.92 -0.40 9.58
N LEU A 9 -3.91 -1.73 9.77
CA LEU A 9 -2.79 -2.46 10.32
C LEU A 9 -2.38 -3.56 9.35
N VAL A 10 -1.10 -3.54 8.96
CA VAL A 10 -0.55 -4.46 7.96
C VAL A 10 0.59 -5.25 8.56
N GLN A 11 0.46 -6.57 8.53
CA GLN A 11 1.55 -7.48 8.88
C GLN A 11 2.56 -7.56 7.72
N ILE A 12 3.82 -7.20 7.98
CA ILE A 12 4.88 -7.20 6.95
C ILE A 12 5.05 -8.60 6.34
N SER A 13 5.02 -9.67 7.16
CA SER A 13 5.13 -11.05 6.67
C SER A 13 4.00 -11.48 5.73
N ARG A 14 2.84 -10.80 5.75
CA ARG A 14 1.78 -10.99 4.74
C ARG A 14 2.19 -10.39 3.40
N ILE A 15 2.76 -9.18 3.43
CA ILE A 15 3.23 -8.48 2.23
C ILE A 15 4.40 -9.22 1.60
N GLU A 16 5.37 -9.67 2.40
CA GLU A 16 6.50 -10.50 1.94
C GLU A 16 6.02 -11.76 1.21
N ARG A 17 5.05 -12.49 1.78
CA ARG A 17 4.50 -13.70 1.15
C ARG A 17 3.81 -13.41 -0.19
N VAL A 18 3.06 -12.31 -0.28
CA VAL A 18 2.35 -11.95 -1.52
C VAL A 18 3.34 -11.44 -2.58
N GLN A 19 4.26 -10.58 -2.19
CA GLN A 19 5.32 -10.07 -3.06
C GLN A 19 6.21 -11.21 -3.57
N GLY A 20 6.56 -12.19 -2.73
CA GLY A 20 7.33 -13.35 -3.15
C GLY A 20 6.63 -14.19 -4.22
N ARG A 21 5.29 -14.23 -4.24
CA ARG A 21 4.51 -14.89 -5.28
C ARG A 21 4.32 -14.04 -6.53
N PHE A 22 4.17 -12.72 -6.36
CA PHE A 22 3.84 -11.78 -7.44
C PHE A 22 4.59 -10.45 -7.31
N PRO A 23 5.91 -10.41 -7.53
CA PRO A 23 6.76 -9.30 -7.10
C PRO A 23 6.39 -7.97 -7.75
N GLN A 24 6.23 -7.94 -9.07
CA GLN A 24 5.94 -6.70 -9.79
C GLN A 24 4.45 -6.39 -9.88
N ARG A 25 3.60 -7.41 -9.99
CA ARG A 25 2.14 -7.23 -10.14
C ARG A 25 1.53 -6.63 -8.88
N PHE A 26 1.97 -7.06 -7.70
CA PHE A 26 1.45 -6.53 -6.44
C PHE A 26 1.92 -5.09 -6.22
N ALA A 27 3.21 -4.81 -6.46
CA ALA A 27 3.76 -3.47 -6.34
C ALA A 27 3.05 -2.47 -7.27
N ARG A 28 2.86 -2.82 -8.55
CA ARG A 28 2.16 -1.96 -9.53
C ARG A 28 0.69 -1.69 -9.21
N ARG A 29 0.05 -2.53 -8.38
CA ARG A 29 -1.33 -2.30 -7.96
C ARG A 29 -1.42 -1.30 -6.80
N ILE A 30 -0.40 -1.24 -5.96
CA ILE A 30 -0.41 -0.41 -4.75
C ILE A 30 0.29 0.92 -5.00
N LEU A 31 1.36 0.92 -5.78
CA LEU A 31 2.25 2.06 -5.94
C LEU A 31 1.87 2.88 -7.17
N THR A 32 1.97 4.20 -7.04
CA THR A 32 1.98 5.11 -8.19
C THR A 32 3.27 4.95 -9.00
N GLN A 33 3.34 5.57 -10.18
CA GLN A 33 4.55 5.53 -11.01
C GLN A 33 5.78 6.11 -10.29
N HIS A 34 5.61 7.19 -9.54
CA HIS A 34 6.69 7.80 -8.76
C HIS A 34 7.15 6.87 -7.61
N GLU A 35 6.19 6.31 -6.86
CA GLU A 35 6.51 5.38 -5.77
C GLU A 35 7.15 4.08 -6.28
N LEU A 36 6.86 3.64 -7.50
CA LEU A 36 7.51 2.49 -8.12
C LEU A 36 9.01 2.71 -8.34
N VAL A 37 9.42 3.92 -8.75
CA VAL A 37 10.83 4.27 -8.92
C VAL A 37 11.54 4.24 -7.56
N GLU A 38 10.96 4.88 -6.54
CA GLU A 38 11.50 4.84 -5.17
C GLU A 38 11.62 3.41 -4.62
N TRP A 39 10.60 2.58 -4.90
CA TRP A 39 10.56 1.20 -4.43
C TRP A 39 11.67 0.33 -5.00
N LEU A 40 12.04 0.53 -6.28
CA LEU A 40 13.10 -0.24 -6.94
C LEU A 40 14.48 0.01 -6.32
N GLU A 41 14.71 1.20 -5.76
CA GLU A 41 15.98 1.58 -5.13
C GLU A 41 15.98 1.33 -3.61
N HIS A 42 14.83 0.95 -3.04
CA HIS A 42 14.67 0.87 -1.59
C HIS A 42 15.32 -0.39 -1.01
N LYS A 43 16.14 -0.24 0.04
CA LYS A 43 16.86 -1.33 0.73
C LYS A 43 15.95 -2.45 1.27
N HIS A 44 14.72 -2.10 1.61
CA HIS A 44 13.69 -2.99 2.17
C HIS A 44 12.37 -2.83 1.41
N PRO A 45 12.25 -3.41 0.20
CA PRO A 45 11.11 -3.20 -0.70
C PRO A 45 9.77 -3.71 -0.13
N GLU A 46 9.81 -4.79 0.65
CA GLU A 46 8.65 -5.37 1.36
C GLU A 46 8.09 -4.44 2.43
N ARG A 47 8.97 -3.80 3.21
CA ARG A 47 8.57 -2.81 4.24
C ARG A 47 8.08 -1.52 3.63
N PHE A 48 8.61 -1.13 2.47
CA PHE A 48 8.11 0.01 1.72
C PHE A 48 6.68 -0.26 1.25
N LEU A 49 6.44 -1.41 0.61
CA LEU A 49 5.10 -1.82 0.18
C LEU A 49 4.11 -1.92 1.33
N ALA A 50 4.51 -2.52 2.46
CA ALA A 50 3.63 -2.66 3.62
C ALA A 50 3.16 -1.31 4.16
N ARG A 51 4.07 -0.33 4.24
CA ARG A 51 3.74 1.03 4.68
C ARG A 51 2.83 1.75 3.69
N ARG A 52 3.12 1.69 2.39
CA ARG A 52 2.28 2.31 1.36
C ARG A 52 0.89 1.70 1.32
N PHE A 53 0.79 0.38 1.47
CA PHE A 53 -0.50 -0.30 1.54
C PHE A 53 -1.33 0.17 2.75
N ALA A 54 -0.75 0.16 3.96
CA ALA A 54 -1.44 0.57 5.18
C ALA A 54 -1.94 2.02 5.10
N VAL A 55 -1.10 2.94 4.60
CA VAL A 55 -1.46 4.36 4.49
C VAL A 55 -2.60 4.55 3.50
N LYS A 56 -2.55 3.89 2.33
CA LYS A 56 -3.60 4.02 1.32
C LYS A 56 -4.92 3.43 1.83
N GLU A 57 -4.90 2.27 2.51
CA GLU A 57 -6.08 1.66 3.14
C GLU A 57 -6.69 2.56 4.22
N ALA A 58 -5.86 3.13 5.10
CA ALA A 58 -6.32 4.09 6.09
C ALA A 58 -6.95 5.33 5.45
N ALA A 59 -6.32 5.89 4.40
CA ALA A 59 -6.86 7.05 3.67
C ALA A 59 -8.18 6.74 2.99
N SER A 60 -8.28 5.59 2.30
CA SER A 60 -9.51 5.13 1.65
C SER A 60 -10.68 4.98 2.64
N LYS A 61 -10.42 4.46 3.84
CA LYS A 61 -11.42 4.37 4.92
C LYS A 61 -11.83 5.75 5.44
N ALA A 62 -10.88 6.66 5.60
CA ALA A 62 -11.17 8.03 6.03
C ALA A 62 -12.04 8.80 5.01
N LEU A 63 -11.85 8.52 3.73
CA LEU A 63 -12.63 9.12 2.64
C LEU A 63 -13.98 8.44 2.40
N GLY A 64 -14.20 7.24 2.93
CA GLY A 64 -15.46 6.49 2.78
C GLY A 64 -15.68 5.85 1.40
N THR A 65 -14.67 5.85 0.51
CA THR A 65 -14.78 5.33 -0.87
C THR A 65 -14.39 3.86 -1.00
N GLY A 66 -13.61 3.34 -0.04
CA GLY A 66 -13.10 1.96 -0.07
C GLY A 66 -12.10 1.70 -1.21
N PHE A 67 -11.39 0.56 -1.15
CA PHE A 67 -10.35 0.22 -2.13
C PHE A 67 -10.90 -0.20 -3.52
N ARG A 68 -12.22 -0.33 -3.66
CA ARG A 68 -12.87 -0.79 -4.90
C ARG A 68 -13.02 0.32 -5.95
N GLU A 69 -13.09 1.59 -5.54
CA GLU A 69 -13.31 2.71 -6.47
C GLU A 69 -12.04 3.43 -6.92
N GLY A 70 -10.86 2.89 -6.58
CA GLY A 70 -9.59 3.38 -7.10
C GLY A 70 -8.85 4.28 -6.11
N LEU A 71 -7.85 3.66 -5.48
CA LEU A 71 -6.62 4.28 -4.99
C LEU A 71 -5.44 3.44 -5.48
#